data_AF-A0AAE7B3H9-F1
#
_entry.id   AF-A0AAE7B3H9-F1
#
_cell.length_a   1.000
_cell.length_b   1.000
_cell.length_c   1.000
_cell.angle_alpha   90.00
_cell.angle_beta   90.00
_cell.angle_gamma   90.00
#
_symmetry.space_group_name_H-M   'P 1'
#
loop_
_entity.id
_entity.type
_entity.pdbx_description
1 polymer ?
#
loop_
_entity_poly.entity_id
_entity_poly.type
_entity_poly.pdbx_seq_one_letter_code
_entity_poly.pdbx_strand_id
1 'polypeptide(L)'
;MSTLMNCPECNHEILSRMGTICPNCGFTVGYFNGDKRRKIYGKFFALTVFAPFISFITIIFASVNKYTMMIAIALFFYFAIKSCPLLFKDLFVTKFEKIFFWFVWILVNSMLFTMIFNILRKGFEA
;
A
#
# COMPACT_ATOMS: atom_id res chain seq x y z
N MET A 1 -3.53 15.36 24.72
CA MET A 1 -4.48 14.96 25.78
C MET A 1 -4.56 13.45 25.75
N SER A 2 -4.04 12.77 26.77
CA SER A 2 -4.08 11.30 26.87
C SER A 2 -5.44 10.88 27.40
N THR A 3 -6.25 10.22 26.56
CA THR A 3 -7.53 9.65 26.98
C THR A 3 -7.31 8.26 27.59
N LEU A 4 -8.02 7.95 28.67
CA LEU A 4 -8.04 6.63 29.27
C LEU A 4 -9.15 5.80 28.61
N MET A 5 -8.92 4.50 28.46
CA MET A 5 -9.91 3.53 27.96
C MET A 5 -9.87 2.29 28.84
N ASN A 6 -11.01 1.60 28.97
CA ASN A 6 -11.02 0.31 29.66
C ASN A 6 -10.47 -0.78 28.75
N CYS A 7 -9.62 -1.64 29.31
CA CYS A 7 -9.10 -2.80 28.60
C CYS A 7 -10.26 -3.74 28.21
N PRO A 8 -10.36 -4.18 26.94
CA PRO A 8 -11.47 -5.03 26.50
C PRO A 8 -11.46 -6.44 27.12
N GLU A 9 -10.36 -6.87 27.73
CA GLU A 9 -10.24 -8.21 28.33
C GLU A 9 -10.40 -8.20 29.86
N CYS A 10 -9.79 -7.24 30.56
CA CYS A 10 -9.81 -7.20 32.03
C CYS A 10 -10.51 -5.96 32.60
N ASN A 11 -11.08 -5.10 31.74
CA ASN A 11 -11.78 -3.86 32.09
C ASN A 11 -10.96 -2.86 32.93
N HIS A 12 -9.64 -3.05 33.02
CA HIS A 12 -8.72 -2.16 33.71
C HIS A 12 -8.48 -0.88 32.89
N GLU A 13 -8.44 0.27 33.55
CA GLU A 13 -8.16 1.55 32.89
C GLU A 13 -6.72 1.58 32.35
N ILE A 14 -6.58 1.74 31.04
CA ILE A 14 -5.31 1.85 30.34
C ILE A 14 -5.29 3.10 29.47
N LEU A 15 -4.10 3.58 29.15
CA LEU A 15 -3.95 4.65 28.17
C LEU A 15 -4.43 4.17 26.80
N SER A 16 -5.27 4.97 26.13
CA SER A 16 -5.74 4.71 24.76
C SER A 16 -4.64 4.85 23.70
N ARG A 17 -3.39 5.07 24.12
CA ARG A 17 -2.26 5.26 23.24
C ARG A 17 -1.86 3.92 22.63
N MET A 18 -1.61 3.94 21.32
CA MET A 18 -1.10 2.79 20.60
C MET A 18 0.22 2.30 21.19
N GLY A 19 0.39 0.98 21.30
CA GLY A 19 1.54 0.34 21.90
C GLY A 19 1.48 0.24 23.42
N THR A 20 0.43 0.74 24.07
CA THR A 20 0.21 0.51 25.51
C THR A 20 -0.11 -0.95 25.74
N ILE A 21 0.64 -1.61 26.62
CA ILE A 21 0.39 -2.98 27.06
C ILE A 21 -0.36 -2.89 28.39
N CYS A 22 -1.48 -3.58 28.51
CA CYS A 22 -2.23 -3.66 29.75
C CYS A 22 -1.39 -4.40 30.80
N PRO A 23 -1.13 -3.80 31.98
CA PRO A 23 -0.29 -4.42 33.00
C PRO A 23 -0.92 -5.67 33.62
N ASN A 24 -2.25 -5.83 33.54
CA ASN A 24 -2.98 -6.90 34.22
C ASN A 24 -3.19 -8.15 33.34
N CYS A 25 -3.55 -7.98 32.06
CA CYS A 25 -3.81 -9.11 31.16
C CYS A 25 -2.85 -9.21 29.95
N GLY A 26 -1.92 -8.25 29.80
CA GLY A 26 -0.97 -8.24 28.67
C GLY A 26 -1.55 -7.80 27.32
N PHE A 27 -2.83 -7.41 27.27
CA PHE A 27 -3.48 -6.92 26.06
C PHE A 27 -2.76 -5.67 25.50
N THR A 28 -2.39 -5.70 24.22
CA THR A 28 -1.72 -4.58 23.56
C THR A 28 -2.70 -3.73 22.76
N VAL A 29 -2.69 -2.41 22.99
CA VAL A 29 -3.48 -1.44 22.22
C VAL A 29 -2.88 -1.26 20.83
N GLY A 30 -3.48 -1.90 19.83
CA GLY A 30 -3.09 -1.83 18.42
C GLY A 30 -3.88 -0.78 17.64
N TYR A 31 -3.36 -0.42 16.46
CA TYR A 31 -3.93 0.59 15.56
C TYR A 31 -5.39 0.32 15.15
N PHE A 32 -5.78 -0.96 15.05
CA PHE A 32 -7.09 -1.38 14.57
C PHE A 32 -7.75 -2.43 15.48
N ASN A 33 -7.58 -2.34 16.79
CA ASN A 33 -8.17 -3.32 17.71
C ASN A 33 -9.70 -3.41 17.53
N GLY A 34 -10.19 -4.59 17.12
CA GLY A 34 -11.62 -4.86 16.89
C GLY A 34 -12.22 -4.27 15.61
N ASP A 35 -11.45 -3.55 14.78
CA ASP A 35 -12.00 -2.87 13.59
C ASP A 35 -11.82 -3.68 12.30
N LYS A 36 -12.90 -3.82 11.53
CA LYS A 36 -12.90 -4.44 10.18
C LYS A 36 -11.93 -3.72 9.23
N ARG A 37 -11.58 -2.45 9.51
CA ARG A 37 -10.59 -1.66 8.77
C ARG A 37 -9.18 -2.26 8.76
N ARG A 38 -8.79 -3.07 9.76
CA ARG A 38 -7.46 -3.72 9.81
C ARG A 38 -7.16 -4.55 8.56
N LYS A 39 -8.11 -5.39 8.17
CA LYS A 39 -7.94 -6.34 7.06
C LYS A 39 -7.88 -5.61 5.72
N ILE A 40 -8.68 -4.56 5.58
CA ILE A 40 -8.72 -3.76 4.35
C ILE A 40 -7.44 -2.92 4.22
N TYR A 41 -6.97 -2.30 5.31
CA TYR A 41 -5.71 -1.56 5.34
C TYR A 41 -4.52 -2.47 5.00
N GLY A 42 -4.44 -3.66 5.61
CA GLY A 42 -3.38 -4.62 5.29
C GLY A 42 -3.39 -5.04 3.81
N LYS A 43 -4.57 -5.24 3.22
CA LYS A 43 -4.72 -5.54 1.79
C LYS A 43 -4.28 -4.38 0.91
N PHE A 44 -4.64 -3.15 1.26
CA PHE A 44 -4.20 -1.96 0.54
C PHE A 44 -2.68 -1.81 0.61
N PHE A 45 -2.09 -1.88 1.80
CA PHE A 45 -0.65 -1.79 2.00
C PHE A 45 0.11 -2.83 1.17
N ALA A 46 -0.32 -4.10 1.23
CA ALA A 46 0.25 -5.16 0.41
C ALA A 46 0.11 -4.85 -1.09
N LEU A 47 -1.05 -4.39 -1.54
CA LEU A 47 -1.26 -4.03 -2.95
C LEU A 47 -0.33 -2.90 -3.39
N THR A 48 -0.18 -1.84 -2.59
CA THR A 48 0.67 -0.69 -2.93
C THR A 48 2.16 -1.06 -3.00
N VAL A 49 2.62 -2.03 -2.20
CA VAL A 49 4.03 -2.46 -2.18
C VAL A 49 4.32 -3.54 -3.22
N PHE A 50 3.47 -4.56 -3.34
CA PHE A 50 3.71 -5.69 -4.23
C PHE A 50 3.33 -5.43 -5.69
N ALA A 51 2.26 -4.66 -5.96
CA ALA A 51 1.85 -4.36 -7.34
C ALA A 51 2.95 -3.70 -8.20
N PRO A 52 3.68 -2.68 -7.72
CA PRO A 52 4.76 -2.10 -8.52
C PRO A 52 5.93 -3.07 -8.70
N PHE A 53 6.23 -3.92 -7.72
CA PHE A 53 7.27 -4.94 -7.85
C PHE A 53 6.92 -5.98 -8.93
N ILE A 54 5.69 -6.49 -8.90
CA ILE A 54 5.18 -7.41 -9.94
C ILE A 54 5.21 -6.73 -11.31
N SER A 55 4.79 -5.46 -11.38
CA SER A 55 4.82 -4.69 -12.64
C SER A 55 6.24 -4.52 -13.16
N PHE A 56 7.20 -4.19 -12.30
CA PHE A 56 8.62 -4.06 -12.64
C PHE A 56 9.16 -5.34 -13.31
N ILE A 57 8.99 -6.47 -12.64
CA ILE A 57 9.43 -7.78 -13.13
C ILE A 57 8.75 -8.12 -14.46
N THR A 58 7.43 -7.91 -14.54
CA THR A 58 6.65 -8.17 -15.77
C THR A 58 7.18 -7.34 -16.95
N ILE A 59 7.47 -6.05 -16.74
CA ILE A 59 7.99 -5.17 -17.80
C ILE A 59 9.38 -5.63 -18.26
N ILE A 60 10.26 -6.05 -17.33
CA ILE A 60 11.59 -6.57 -17.68
C ILE A 60 11.48 -7.80 -18.59
N PHE A 61 10.72 -8.81 -18.17
CA PHE A 61 10.58 -10.04 -18.97
C PHE A 61 9.85 -9.80 -20.30
N ALA A 62 8.86 -8.90 -20.30
CA ALA A 62 8.11 -8.57 -21.50
C ALA A 62 8.89 -7.69 -22.49
N SER A 63 10.00 -7.08 -22.07
CA SER A 63 10.82 -6.20 -22.91
C SER A 63 11.52 -6.92 -24.09
N VAL A 64 11.50 -8.25 -24.12
CA VAL A 64 12.11 -9.05 -25.19
C VAL A 64 11.33 -8.95 -26.50
N ASN A 65 10.00 -8.83 -26.44
CA ASN A 65 9.16 -8.83 -27.64
C ASN A 65 8.13 -7.68 -27.58
N LYS A 66 7.92 -7.01 -28.71
CA LYS A 66 6.94 -5.92 -28.87
C LYS A 66 5.53 -6.33 -28.41
N TYR A 67 5.09 -7.54 -28.75
CA TYR A 67 3.75 -8.01 -28.40
C TYR A 67 3.59 -8.24 -26.90
N THR A 68 4.59 -8.86 -26.25
CA THR A 68 4.57 -9.06 -24.80
C THR A 68 4.66 -7.73 -24.05
N MET A 69 5.42 -6.76 -24.58
CA MET A 69 5.49 -5.42 -23.99
C MET A 69 4.13 -4.72 -23.97
N MET A 70 3.35 -4.78 -25.05
CA MET A 70 2.01 -4.16 -25.06
C MET A 70 1.10 -4.74 -23.97
N ILE A 71 1.17 -6.06 -23.74
CA ILE A 71 0.44 -6.73 -22.66
C ILE A 71 0.94 -6.25 -21.29
N ALA A 72 2.26 -6.14 -21.10
CA ALA A 72 2.83 -5.65 -19.85
C ALA A 72 2.45 -4.20 -19.53
N ILE A 73 2.36 -3.34 -20.54
CA ILE A 73 1.90 -1.95 -20.39
C ILE A 73 0.44 -1.93 -19.93
N ALA A 74 -0.43 -2.75 -20.54
CA ALA A 74 -1.83 -2.85 -20.13
C ALA A 74 -1.98 -3.33 -18.67
N LEU A 75 -1.20 -4.35 -18.28
CA LEU A 75 -1.16 -4.84 -16.89
C LEU A 75 -0.63 -3.78 -15.92
N PHE A 76 0.39 -3.02 -16.30
CA PHE A 76 0.91 -1.92 -15.50
C PHE A 76 -0.17 -0.88 -15.20
N PHE A 77 -0.90 -0.40 -16.22
CA PHE A 77 -1.97 0.57 -16.00
C PHE A 77 -3.10 0.00 -15.14
N TYR A 78 -3.46 -1.28 -15.33
CA TYR A 78 -4.43 -1.96 -14.48
C TYR A 78 -4.00 -1.96 -13.00
N PHE A 79 -2.75 -2.33 -12.71
CA PHE A 79 -2.22 -2.34 -11.36
C PHE A 79 -2.07 -0.93 -10.78
N ALA A 80 -1.66 0.05 -11.57
CA ALA A 80 -1.57 1.44 -11.15
C ALA A 80 -2.93 1.99 -10.70
N ILE A 81 -4.00 1.74 -11.47
CA ILE A 81 -5.36 2.16 -11.11
C ILE A 81 -5.85 1.44 -9.84
N LYS A 82 -5.65 0.11 -9.76
CA LYS A 82 -6.09 -0.67 -8.59
C LYS A 82 -5.36 -0.29 -7.30
N SER A 83 -4.08 0.05 -7.39
CA SER A 83 -3.26 0.46 -6.25
C SER A 83 -3.43 1.93 -5.85
N CYS A 84 -4.25 2.70 -6.58
CA CYS A 84 -4.38 4.13 -6.36
C CYS A 84 -4.95 4.44 -4.96
N PRO A 85 -4.26 5.27 -4.15
CA PRO A 85 -4.73 5.68 -2.82
C PRO A 85 -6.10 6.36 -2.81
N LEU A 86 -6.52 6.92 -3.96
CA LEU A 86 -7.84 7.57 -4.10
C LEU A 86 -9.02 6.60 -3.96
N LEU A 87 -8.83 5.31 -4.23
CA LEU A 87 -9.88 4.29 -4.02
C LEU A 87 -10.06 3.93 -2.54
N PHE A 88 -9.12 4.34 -1.68
CA PHE A 88 -9.04 3.93 -0.27
C PHE A 88 -9.03 5.12 0.69
N LYS A 89 -9.62 6.26 0.27
CA LYS A 89 -9.63 7.53 1.04
C LYS A 89 -10.16 7.40 2.47
N ASP A 90 -11.04 6.43 2.71
CA ASP A 90 -11.69 6.19 4.02
C ASP A 90 -10.86 5.30 4.96
N LEU A 91 -9.75 4.70 4.49
CA LEU A 91 -8.88 3.87 5.32
C LEU A 91 -7.84 4.66 6.11
N PHE A 92 -7.45 5.82 5.61
CA PHE A 92 -6.38 6.61 6.23
C PHE A 92 -6.94 7.44 7.38
N VAL A 93 -6.42 7.21 8.58
CA VAL A 93 -6.85 7.92 9.79
C VAL A 93 -6.16 9.28 9.88
N THR A 94 -4.89 9.36 9.47
CA THR A 94 -4.10 10.58 9.58
C THR A 94 -3.93 11.29 8.23
N LYS A 95 -3.86 12.63 8.24
CA LYS A 95 -3.53 13.42 7.04
C LYS A 95 -2.15 13.06 6.50
N PHE A 96 -1.21 12.72 7.38
CA PHE A 96 0.14 12.27 7.03
C PHE A 96 0.13 11.00 6.19
N GLU A 97 -0.62 9.97 6.60
CA GLU A 97 -0.73 8.72 5.83
C GLU A 97 -1.27 8.96 4.42
N LYS A 98 -2.32 9.79 4.28
CA LYS A 98 -2.87 10.14 2.95
C LYS A 98 -1.79 10.72 2.03
N ILE A 99 -1.01 11.67 2.54
CA ILE A 99 0.06 12.32 1.77
C ILE A 99 1.18 11.31 1.46
N PHE A 100 1.59 10.52 2.46
CA PHE A 100 2.66 9.54 2.32
C PHE A 100 2.35 8.49 1.25
N PHE A 101 1.18 7.84 1.32
CA PHE A 101 0.81 6.81 0.34
C PHE A 101 0.59 7.40 -1.06
N TRP A 102 0.09 8.62 -1.16
CA TRP A 102 -0.05 9.31 -2.44
C TRP A 102 1.31 9.64 -3.06
N PHE A 103 2.26 10.14 -2.25
CA PHE A 103 3.63 10.40 -2.68
C PHE A 103 4.33 9.12 -3.15
N VAL A 104 4.28 8.04 -2.36
CA VAL A 104 4.87 6.74 -2.71
C VAL A 104 4.27 6.21 -4.01
N TRP A 105 2.94 6.27 -4.17
CA TRP A 105 2.27 5.81 -5.38
C TRP A 105 2.73 6.58 -6.62
N ILE A 106 2.82 7.92 -6.55
CA ILE A 106 3.28 8.74 -7.69
C ILE A 106 4.73 8.42 -8.04
N LEU A 107 5.60 8.40 -7.03
CA LEU A 107 7.03 8.20 -7.22
C LEU A 107 7.32 6.84 -7.88
N VAL A 108 6.68 5.77 -7.39
CA VAL A 108 6.95 4.43 -7.91
C VAL A 108 6.35 4.26 -9.32
N ASN A 109 5.13 4.75 -9.58
CA ASN A 109 4.54 4.65 -10.91
C ASN A 109 5.26 5.53 -11.94
N SER A 110 5.81 6.69 -11.55
CA SER A 110 6.61 7.52 -12.47
C SER A 110 7.93 6.85 -12.83
N MET A 111 8.60 6.19 -11.89
CA MET A 111 9.79 5.38 -12.17
C MET A 111 9.49 4.22 -13.13
N LEU A 112 8.38 3.50 -12.93
CA LEU A 112 7.97 2.44 -13.85
C LEU A 112 7.60 2.98 -15.24
N PHE A 113 6.92 4.11 -15.29
CA PHE A 113 6.57 4.76 -16.55
C PHE A 113 7.81 5.22 -17.34
N THR A 114 8.79 5.81 -16.67
CA THR A 114 10.06 6.20 -17.31
C THR A 114 10.83 4.99 -17.83
N MET A 115 10.82 3.87 -17.11
CA MET A 115 11.39 2.60 -17.59
C MET A 115 10.68 2.10 -18.86
N ILE A 116 9.34 2.07 -18.87
CA ILE A 116 8.55 1.73 -20.06
C ILE A 116 8.92 2.63 -21.23
N PHE A 117 8.96 3.95 -21.01
CA PHE A 117 9.30 4.93 -22.04
C PHE A 117 10.71 4.70 -22.61
N ASN A 118 11.70 4.41 -21.75
CA ASN A 118 13.06 4.14 -22.19
C ASN A 118 13.16 2.86 -23.03
N ILE A 119 12.45 1.79 -22.65
CA ILE A 119 12.38 0.55 -23.44
C ILE A 119 11.74 0.81 -24.81
N LEU A 120 10.61 1.53 -24.84
CA LEU A 120 9.93 1.88 -26.09
C LEU A 120 10.79 2.77 -26.99
N ARG A 121 11.56 3.70 -26.41
CA ARG A 121 12.49 4.57 -27.14
C ARG A 121 13.70 3.80 -27.70
N LYS A 122 14.23 2.83 -26.96
CA LYS A 122 15.30 1.94 -27.47
C LYS A 122 14.82 1.15 -28.68
N GLY A 123 13.54 0.78 -28.71
CA GLY A 123 12.97 -0.09 -29.73
C GLY A 123 13.24 -1.56 -29.42
N PHE A 124 12.49 -2.44 -30.08
CA PHE A 124 12.70 -3.89 -30.00
C PHE A 124 13.61 -4.26 -31.17
N GLU A 125 14.78 -4.84 -30.86
CA GLU A 125 15.63 -5.48 -31.87
C GLU A 125 14.81 -6.62 -32.50
N ALA A 126 14.74 -6.64 -33.84
CA ALA A 126 13.96 -7.59 -34.61
C ALA A 126 14.70 -8.93 -34.78
#